data_AF-A0A4R0MYI9-F1
#
_entry.id   AF-A0A4R0MYI9-F1
#
_cell.length_a   1.000
_cell.length_b   1.000
_cell.length_c   1.000
_cell.angle_alpha   90.00
_cell.angle_beta   90.00
_cell.angle_gamma   90.00
#
_symmetry.space_group_name_H-M   'P 1'
#
loop_
_entity.id
_entity.type
_entity.pdbx_description
1 polymer ?
#
loop_
_entity_poly.entity_id
_entity_poly.type
_entity_poly.pdbx_seq_one_letter_code
_entity_poly.pdbx_strand_id
1 'polypeptide(L)'
;MEKQILDELKELRMALVKLVGTTYLPKSKQLSPNVLDKAADEFKKLQKQSDAWVTEYDLYKYFKDSHYGVGKFIREEFKFTNFFIKGKSHYYNRVDIQALAKELKARNVNLKRYMELKADRENFNKKIASALSNKKQHKNRPYLLEEDLSDINTSNPPRPSAEIIKEDLKRLEEEFFEYKLEEYIDIYKGNYAMVKFEYHFSKYMKSEIKSRTKKWCENFNYANKALELLTSKKSNFIPVKDEERYQL
;
A
#
# COMPACT_ATOMS: atom_id res chain seq x y z
N MET A 1 3.21 26.81 74.08
CA MET A 1 4.15 26.79 72.95
C MET A 1 5.20 25.70 73.11
N GLU A 2 6.05 25.73 74.15
CA GLU A 2 7.12 24.72 74.34
C GLU A 2 6.61 23.27 74.47
N LYS A 3 5.50 23.03 75.19
CA LYS A 3 4.92 21.68 75.32
C LYS A 3 4.42 21.11 73.99
N GLN A 4 3.78 21.94 73.16
CA GLN A 4 3.29 21.52 71.84
C GLN A 4 4.46 21.17 70.91
N ILE A 5 5.51 22.00 70.90
CA ILE A 5 6.73 21.73 70.12
C ILE A 5 7.39 20.41 70.56
N LEU A 6 7.46 20.15 71.87
CA LEU A 6 8.04 18.91 72.39
C LEU A 6 7.22 17.67 71.98
N ASP A 7 5.90 17.78 71.96
CA ASP A 7 5.02 16.66 71.61
C ASP A 7 5.05 16.40 70.09
N GLU A 8 5.06 17.44 69.25
CA GLU A 8 5.28 17.32 67.81
C GLU A 8 6.64 16.67 67.48
N LEU A 9 7.71 17.04 68.20
CA LEU A 9 9.02 16.41 68.04
C LEU A 9 9.04 14.93 68.43
N LYS A 10 8.25 14.52 69.44
CA LYS A 10 8.10 13.10 69.80
C LYS A 10 7.35 12.33 68.71
N GLU A 11 6.31 12.91 68.14
CA GLU A 11 5.55 12.30 67.04
C GLU A 11 6.41 12.12 65.79
N LEU A 12 7.15 13.16 65.39
CA LEU A 12 8.11 13.11 64.29
C LEU A 12 9.18 12.04 64.54
N ARG A 13 9.73 11.99 65.76
CA ARG A 13 10.70 10.95 66.13
C ARG A 13 10.09 9.56 66.02
N MET A 14 8.87 9.35 66.48
CA MET A 14 8.19 8.06 66.39
C MET A 14 7.91 7.66 64.94
N ALA A 15 7.49 8.61 64.09
CA ALA A 15 7.29 8.37 62.66
C ALA A 15 8.59 7.94 61.97
N LEU A 16 9.70 8.62 62.26
CA LEU A 16 11.02 8.27 61.73
C LEU A 16 11.50 6.90 62.21
N VAL A 17 11.36 6.58 63.49
CA VAL A 17 11.73 5.26 64.02
C VAL A 17 10.90 4.13 63.41
N LYS A 18 9.61 4.37 63.16
CA LYS A 18 8.75 3.41 62.44
C LYS A 18 9.16 3.26 60.97
N LEU A 19 9.44 4.37 60.28
CA LEU A 19 9.87 4.36 58.87
C LEU A 19 11.20 3.63 58.67
N VAL A 20 12.16 3.87 59.55
CA VAL A 20 13.49 3.22 59.55
C VAL A 20 13.39 1.77 60.07
N GLY A 21 12.30 1.41 60.75
CA GLY A 21 12.04 0.05 61.23
C GLY A 21 12.80 -0.32 62.51
N THR A 22 13.25 0.66 63.31
CA THR A 22 14.16 0.44 64.46
C THR A 22 13.46 0.41 65.81
N THR A 23 12.14 0.21 65.83
CA THR A 23 11.30 0.22 67.04
C THR A 23 11.77 -0.79 68.12
N TYR A 24 12.45 -1.85 67.71
CA TYR A 24 13.00 -2.90 68.58
C TYR A 24 14.30 -2.51 69.32
N LEU A 25 14.97 -1.42 68.89
CA LEU A 25 16.20 -0.96 69.53
C LEU A 25 15.92 -0.03 70.73
N PRO A 26 16.85 0.07 71.71
CA PRO A 26 16.75 1.06 72.78
C PRO A 26 16.70 2.49 72.25
N LYS A 27 15.90 3.38 72.87
CA LYS A 27 15.65 4.77 72.40
C LYS A 27 16.91 5.57 72.02
N SER A 28 18.02 5.36 72.73
CA SER A 28 19.32 6.01 72.47
C SER A 28 20.02 5.56 71.19
N LYS A 29 19.67 4.38 70.66
CA LYS A 29 20.28 3.78 69.47
C LYS A 29 19.38 3.78 68.23
N GLN A 30 18.07 3.98 68.39
CA GLN A 30 17.05 3.91 67.33
C GLN A 30 17.34 4.81 66.11
N LEU A 31 17.93 5.99 66.33
CA LEU A 31 18.31 6.96 65.29
C LEU A 31 19.82 7.28 65.34
N SER A 32 20.63 6.31 65.77
CA SER A 32 22.09 6.51 65.75
C SER A 32 22.62 6.61 64.30
N PRO A 33 23.70 7.35 64.03
CA PRO A 33 24.22 7.54 62.67
C PRO A 33 24.43 6.23 61.91
N ASN A 34 25.07 5.24 62.55
CA ASN A 34 25.31 3.92 61.97
C ASN A 34 24.02 3.17 61.58
N VAL A 35 22.95 3.32 62.37
CA VAL A 35 21.65 2.71 62.06
C VAL A 35 20.97 3.41 60.88
N LEU A 36 21.07 4.73 60.81
CA LEU A 36 20.55 5.51 59.68
C LEU A 36 21.32 5.22 58.39
N ASP A 37 22.65 5.10 58.45
CA ASP A 37 23.47 4.75 57.29
C ASP A 37 23.12 3.36 56.74
N LYS A 38 22.96 2.36 57.63
CA LYS A 38 22.51 1.02 57.25
C LYS A 38 21.13 1.03 56.60
N ALA A 39 20.17 1.75 57.18
CA ALA A 39 18.84 1.85 56.62
C ALA A 39 18.83 2.58 55.27
N ALA A 40 19.66 3.62 55.11
CA ALA A 40 19.82 4.32 53.84
C ALA A 40 20.44 3.41 52.77
N ASP A 41 21.43 2.58 53.13
CA ASP A 41 22.04 1.62 52.22
C ASP A 41 21.08 0.50 51.82
N GLU A 42 20.27 -0.01 52.76
CA GLU A 42 19.20 -0.96 52.45
C GLU A 42 18.13 -0.34 51.56
N PHE A 43 17.72 0.89 51.83
CA PHE A 43 16.78 1.61 50.98
C PHE A 43 17.33 1.78 49.56
N LYS A 44 18.59 2.20 49.40
CA LYS A 44 19.26 2.29 48.11
C LYS A 44 19.33 0.92 47.41
N LYS A 45 19.56 -0.17 48.14
CA LYS A 45 19.54 -1.53 47.58
C LYS A 45 18.15 -1.91 47.09
N LEU A 46 17.10 -1.66 47.89
CA LEU A 46 15.71 -1.93 47.52
C LEU A 46 15.27 -1.09 46.32
N GLN A 47 15.65 0.19 46.27
CA GLN A 47 15.39 1.06 45.15
C GLN A 47 16.07 0.55 43.87
N LYS A 48 17.35 0.16 43.94
CA LYS A 48 18.06 -0.46 42.81
C LYS A 48 17.39 -1.76 42.36
N GLN A 49 16.92 -2.59 43.29
CA GLN A 49 16.18 -3.81 42.97
C GLN A 49 14.83 -3.52 42.31
N SER A 50 14.13 -2.47 42.74
CA SER A 50 12.88 -2.00 42.13
C SER A 50 13.12 -1.46 40.71
N ASP A 51 14.15 -0.64 40.53
CA ASP A 51 14.50 0.00 39.25
C ASP A 51 15.13 -0.98 38.23
N ALA A 52 15.53 -2.17 38.70
CA ALA A 52 16.09 -3.23 37.86
C ALA A 52 15.05 -3.89 36.94
N TRP A 53 13.76 -3.68 37.19
CA TRP A 53 12.70 -4.32 36.43
C TRP A 53 11.84 -3.30 35.70
N VAL A 54 11.51 -3.59 34.44
CA VAL A 54 10.65 -2.77 33.60
C VAL A 54 9.40 -3.55 33.23
N THR A 55 8.26 -2.88 33.18
CA THR A 55 7.01 -3.51 32.76
C THR A 55 6.95 -3.69 31.25
N GLU A 56 6.06 -4.54 30.76
CA GLU A 56 5.80 -4.67 29.32
C GLU A 56 5.42 -3.34 28.67
N TYR A 57 4.66 -2.49 29.39
CA TYR A 57 4.33 -1.15 28.94
C TYR A 57 5.58 -0.28 28.78
N ASP A 58 6.62 -0.45 29.59
CA ASP A 58 7.83 0.36 29.48
C ASP A 58 8.76 -0.06 28.33
N LEU A 59 8.49 -1.20 27.66
CA LEU A 59 9.36 -1.70 26.59
C LEU A 59 9.41 -0.76 25.38
N TYR A 60 8.38 0.07 25.13
CA TYR A 60 8.41 1.04 24.03
C TYR A 60 9.55 2.06 24.17
N LYS A 61 10.03 2.30 25.40
CA LYS A 61 11.15 3.23 25.67
C LYS A 61 12.47 2.71 25.10
N TYR A 62 12.59 1.40 24.94
CA TYR A 62 13.79 0.73 24.44
C TYR A 62 13.64 0.33 22.97
N PHE A 63 12.44 -0.05 22.57
CA PHE A 63 12.12 -0.49 21.21
C PHE A 63 11.12 0.49 20.57
N LYS A 64 11.64 1.44 19.78
CA LYS A 64 10.82 2.47 19.11
C LYS A 64 9.65 1.87 18.33
N ASP A 65 8.49 2.51 18.41
CA ASP A 65 7.25 2.21 17.67
C ASP A 65 6.65 0.82 17.94
N SER A 66 7.12 0.12 18.97
CA SER A 66 6.64 -1.21 19.33
C SER A 66 5.79 -1.11 20.61
N HIS A 67 4.51 -1.50 20.52
CA HIS A 67 3.53 -1.21 21.58
C HIS A 67 2.77 -2.46 22.06
N TYR A 68 2.40 -3.39 21.18
CA TYR A 68 1.60 -4.56 21.56
C TYR A 68 2.32 -5.86 21.21
N GLY A 69 2.34 -6.80 22.16
CA GLY A 69 2.89 -8.15 21.97
C GLY A 69 4.42 -8.24 21.93
N VAL A 70 5.13 -7.14 22.14
CA VAL A 70 6.62 -7.08 22.14
C VAL A 70 7.19 -8.03 23.18
N GLY A 71 6.64 -8.00 24.39
CA GLY A 71 7.09 -8.83 25.49
C GLY A 71 6.94 -10.33 25.19
N LYS A 72 5.80 -10.72 24.62
CA LYS A 72 5.59 -12.09 24.14
C LYS A 72 6.58 -12.46 23.03
N PHE A 73 6.74 -11.58 22.04
CA PHE A 73 7.61 -11.81 20.90
C PHE A 73 9.07 -12.04 21.30
N ILE A 74 9.65 -11.20 22.16
CA ILE A 74 11.05 -11.37 22.58
C ILE A 74 11.26 -12.68 23.38
N ARG A 75 10.27 -13.14 24.14
CA ARG A 75 10.34 -14.44 24.83
C ARG A 75 10.30 -15.61 23.86
N GLU A 76 9.42 -15.54 22.87
CA GLU A 76 9.20 -16.66 21.94
C GLU A 76 10.27 -16.73 20.85
N GLU A 77 10.60 -15.61 20.23
CA GLU A 77 11.51 -15.54 19.08
C GLU A 77 12.96 -15.36 19.51
N PHE A 78 13.24 -14.51 20.50
CA PHE A 78 14.61 -14.28 21.00
C PHE A 78 14.95 -15.12 22.23
N LYS A 79 14.03 -15.96 22.70
CA LYS A 79 14.23 -16.82 23.88
C LYS A 79 14.66 -16.02 25.12
N PHE A 80 14.12 -14.82 25.29
CA PHE A 80 14.43 -13.98 26.44
C PHE A 80 13.93 -14.64 27.74
N THR A 81 14.86 -14.97 28.64
CA THR A 81 14.58 -15.75 29.87
C THR A 81 14.51 -14.90 31.14
N ASN A 82 15.15 -13.73 31.17
CA ASN A 82 15.26 -12.92 32.39
C ASN A 82 14.03 -12.03 32.65
N PHE A 83 12.88 -12.67 32.89
CA PHE A 83 11.62 -12.02 33.18
C PHE A 83 10.84 -12.80 34.26
N PHE A 84 9.89 -12.14 34.92
CA PHE A 84 8.94 -12.79 35.83
C PHE A 84 7.52 -12.26 35.64
N ILE A 85 6.54 -12.98 36.18
CA ILE A 85 5.12 -12.66 36.10
C ILE A 85 4.60 -12.33 37.50
N LYS A 86 3.89 -11.21 37.64
CA LYS A 86 3.18 -10.82 38.86
C LYS A 86 1.77 -10.40 38.50
N GLY A 87 0.79 -11.23 38.85
CA GLY A 87 -0.60 -11.08 38.42
C GLY A 87 -0.71 -11.21 36.90
N LYS A 88 -1.30 -10.19 36.25
CA LYS A 88 -1.41 -10.13 34.78
C LYS A 88 -0.24 -9.41 34.10
N SER A 89 0.73 -8.92 34.87
CA SER A 89 1.83 -8.08 34.36
C SER A 89 3.13 -8.88 34.23
N HIS A 90 3.84 -8.65 33.13
CA HIS A 90 5.20 -9.16 32.91
C HIS A 90 6.23 -8.08 33.26
N TYR A 91 7.29 -8.50 33.94
CA TYR A 91 8.41 -7.67 34.36
C TYR A 91 9.69 -8.24 33.75
N TYR A 92 10.50 -7.39 33.14
CA TYR A 92 11.73 -7.76 32.43
C TYR A 92 12.92 -7.09 33.08
N ASN A 93 14.05 -7.79 33.10
CA ASN A 93 15.28 -7.18 33.59
C ASN A 93 15.71 -6.03 32.67
N ARG A 94 15.87 -4.84 33.24
CA ARG A 94 16.18 -3.61 32.51
C ARG A 94 17.51 -3.68 31.77
N VAL A 95 18.54 -4.24 32.40
CA VAL A 95 19.90 -4.30 31.84
C VAL A 95 19.91 -5.18 30.60
N ASP A 96 19.25 -6.33 30.66
CA ASP A 96 19.19 -7.27 29.53
C ASP A 96 18.30 -6.74 28.39
N ILE A 97 17.22 -6.02 28.70
CA ILE A 97 16.42 -5.33 27.68
C ILE A 97 17.25 -4.24 26.97
N GLN A 98 18.06 -3.49 27.72
CA GLN A 98 18.97 -2.51 27.12
C GLN A 98 20.04 -3.18 26.26
N ALA A 99 20.58 -4.33 26.68
CA ALA A 99 21.54 -5.10 25.91
C ALA A 99 20.91 -5.58 24.58
N LEU A 100 19.72 -6.18 24.65
CA LEU A 100 18.96 -6.60 23.47
C LEU A 100 18.68 -5.43 22.53
N ALA A 101 18.24 -4.27 23.05
CA ALA A 101 18.00 -3.08 22.23
C ALA A 101 19.27 -2.59 21.53
N LYS A 102 20.43 -2.64 22.19
CA LYS A 102 21.73 -2.31 21.58
C LYS A 102 22.10 -3.30 20.48
N GLU A 103 21.89 -4.60 20.69
CA GLU A 103 22.17 -5.62 19.68
C GLU A 103 21.29 -5.46 18.45
N LEU A 104 19.98 -5.23 18.63
CA LEU A 104 19.06 -4.98 17.51
C LEU A 104 19.47 -3.73 16.73
N LYS A 105 19.86 -2.66 17.42
CA LYS A 105 20.35 -1.43 16.79
C LYS A 105 21.67 -1.67 16.04
N ALA A 106 22.61 -2.41 16.62
CA ALA A 106 23.89 -2.74 15.99
C ALA A 106 23.71 -3.57 14.71
N ARG A 107 22.71 -4.46 14.69
CA ARG A 107 22.34 -5.26 13.51
C ARG A 107 21.42 -4.53 12.54
N ASN A 108 21.09 -3.26 12.80
CA ASN A 108 20.12 -2.47 12.04
C ASN A 108 18.74 -3.15 11.88
N VAL A 109 18.29 -3.85 12.93
CA VAL A 109 17.01 -4.55 12.96
C VAL A 109 15.96 -3.68 13.64
N ASN A 110 14.91 -3.32 12.90
CA ASN A 110 13.71 -2.72 13.48
C ASN A 110 12.78 -3.82 14.02
N LEU A 111 12.58 -3.84 15.34
CA LEU A 111 11.80 -4.90 16.00
C LEU A 111 10.36 -4.98 15.50
N LYS A 112 9.69 -3.84 15.30
CA LYS A 112 8.31 -3.79 14.79
C LYS A 112 8.21 -4.45 13.41
N ARG A 113 9.11 -4.09 12.48
CA ARG A 113 9.13 -4.69 11.14
C ARG A 113 9.43 -6.18 11.17
N TYR A 114 10.28 -6.62 12.10
CA TYR A 114 10.57 -8.04 12.25
C TYR A 114 9.37 -8.83 12.78
N MET A 115 8.60 -8.25 13.71
CA MET A 115 7.33 -8.82 14.18
C MET A 115 6.32 -8.94 13.03
N GLU A 116 6.15 -7.89 12.23
CA GLU A 116 5.27 -7.89 11.04
C GLU A 116 5.67 -9.00 10.06
N LEU A 117 6.96 -9.11 9.73
CA LEU A 117 7.48 -10.13 8.81
C LEU A 117 7.16 -11.56 9.28
N LYS A 118 7.31 -11.84 10.58
CA LYS A 118 7.02 -13.16 11.15
C LYS A 118 5.54 -13.49 11.08
N ALA A 119 4.68 -12.54 11.48
CA ALA A 119 3.23 -12.70 11.40
C ALA A 119 2.76 -12.91 9.95
N ASP A 120 3.30 -12.15 9.01
CA ASP A 120 2.96 -12.28 7.58
C ASP A 120 3.38 -13.63 7.03
N ARG A 121 4.56 -14.14 7.40
CA ARG A 121 5.02 -15.46 6.99
C ARG A 121 4.10 -16.58 7.50
N GLU A 122 3.67 -16.51 8.75
CA GLU A 122 2.70 -17.47 9.30
C GLU A 122 1.35 -17.39 8.59
N ASN A 123 0.84 -16.18 8.37
CA ASN A 123 -0.42 -15.96 7.68
C ASN A 123 -0.37 -16.47 6.22
N PHE A 124 0.74 -16.22 5.53
CA PHE A 124 0.96 -16.74 4.18
C PHE A 124 0.98 -18.27 4.16
N ASN A 125 1.71 -18.90 5.09
CA ASN A 125 1.75 -20.35 5.20
C ASN A 125 0.37 -20.95 5.50
N LYS A 126 -0.43 -20.31 6.35
CA LYS A 126 -1.83 -20.70 6.60
C LYS A 126 -2.66 -20.64 5.32
N LYS A 127 -2.54 -19.55 4.54
CA LYS A 127 -3.24 -19.43 3.24
C LYS A 127 -2.82 -20.50 2.24
N ILE A 128 -1.52 -20.82 2.16
CA ILE A 128 -1.03 -21.94 1.33
C ILE A 128 -1.61 -23.27 1.81
N ALA A 129 -1.59 -23.55 3.11
CA ALA A 129 -2.15 -24.78 3.66
C ALA A 129 -3.64 -24.92 3.33
N SER A 130 -4.42 -23.83 3.46
CA SER A 130 -5.83 -23.79 3.05
C SER A 130 -6.01 -24.02 1.54
N ALA A 131 -5.17 -23.42 0.70
CA ALA A 131 -5.21 -23.64 -0.75
C ALA A 131 -4.88 -25.10 -1.13
N LEU A 132 -3.94 -25.73 -0.42
CA LEU A 132 -3.60 -27.14 -0.60
C LEU A 132 -4.72 -28.08 -0.13
N SER A 133 -5.44 -27.75 0.95
CA SER A 133 -6.60 -28.55 1.39
C SER A 133 -7.77 -28.46 0.40
N ASN A 134 -7.96 -27.32 -0.27
CA ASN A 134 -9.03 -27.13 -1.26
C ASN A 134 -8.86 -28.03 -2.50
N LYS A 135 -7.64 -28.50 -2.80
CA LYS A 135 -7.39 -29.46 -3.89
C LYS A 135 -8.08 -30.82 -3.70
N LYS A 136 -8.55 -31.16 -2.50
CA LYS A 136 -9.24 -32.44 -2.25
C LYS A 136 -10.71 -32.46 -2.70
N GLN A 137 -11.32 -31.32 -3.02
CA GLN A 137 -12.74 -31.25 -3.39
C GLN A 137 -13.03 -31.49 -4.88
N HIS A 138 -12.08 -31.20 -5.79
CA HIS A 138 -12.24 -31.49 -7.22
C HIS A 138 -11.01 -32.20 -7.75
N LYS A 139 -11.19 -33.47 -8.13
CA LYS A 139 -10.10 -34.44 -8.23
C LYS A 139 -9.03 -34.16 -9.30
N ASN A 140 -9.15 -33.19 -10.21
CA ASN A 140 -8.10 -33.00 -11.23
C ASN A 140 -7.99 -31.62 -11.91
N ARG A 141 -8.88 -30.65 -11.67
CA ARG A 141 -8.82 -29.34 -12.37
C ARG A 141 -9.18 -28.20 -11.40
N PRO A 142 -8.50 -27.04 -11.47
CA PRO A 142 -8.81 -25.88 -10.62
C PRO A 142 -10.07 -25.10 -11.08
N TYR A 143 -10.87 -25.67 -11.98
CA TYR A 143 -12.06 -25.09 -12.57
C TYR A 143 -13.09 -26.18 -12.89
N LEU A 144 -14.36 -25.80 -12.92
CA LEU A 144 -15.49 -26.60 -13.40
C LEU A 144 -15.96 -26.01 -14.73
N LEU A 145 -15.94 -26.82 -15.78
CA LEU A 145 -16.59 -26.52 -17.06
C LEU A 145 -17.74 -27.53 -17.20
N GLU A 146 -18.90 -27.07 -17.66
CA GLU A 146 -20.02 -27.95 -17.97
C GLU A 146 -19.60 -28.89 -19.12
N GLU A 147 -20.00 -30.16 -19.04
CA GLU A 147 -19.51 -31.21 -19.95
C GLU A 147 -19.96 -31.01 -21.40
N ASP A 148 -21.04 -30.25 -21.60
CA ASP A 148 -21.68 -29.93 -22.87
C ASP A 148 -21.25 -28.56 -23.45
N LEU A 149 -20.42 -27.80 -22.72
CA LEU A 149 -19.96 -26.49 -23.17
C LEU A 149 -18.93 -26.64 -24.30
N SER A 150 -19.37 -26.50 -25.54
CA SER A 150 -18.54 -26.57 -26.75
C SER A 150 -18.94 -25.53 -27.80
N ASP A 151 -18.00 -25.17 -28.68
CA ASP A 151 -18.24 -24.40 -29.91
C ASP A 151 -18.99 -23.05 -29.79
N ILE A 152 -18.81 -22.35 -28.67
CA ILE A 152 -19.31 -20.98 -28.47
C ILE A 152 -18.46 -19.99 -29.28
N ASN A 153 -18.77 -19.84 -30.56
CA ASN A 153 -18.16 -18.85 -31.44
C ASN A 153 -19.23 -18.00 -32.12
N THR A 154 -18.98 -16.70 -32.27
CA THR A 154 -19.78 -15.83 -33.15
C THR A 154 -19.13 -15.84 -34.54
N SER A 155 -19.86 -16.26 -35.56
CA SER A 155 -19.41 -16.09 -36.94
C SER A 155 -19.47 -14.60 -37.29
N ASN A 156 -18.36 -14.07 -37.81
CA ASN A 156 -18.37 -12.72 -38.36
C ASN A 156 -19.30 -12.67 -39.58
N PRO A 157 -20.00 -11.55 -39.84
CA PRO A 157 -20.76 -11.38 -41.07
C PRO A 157 -19.84 -11.56 -42.30
N PRO A 158 -20.40 -11.99 -43.44
CA PRO A 158 -19.63 -12.15 -44.67
C PRO A 158 -18.97 -10.82 -45.02
N ARG A 159 -17.66 -10.85 -45.29
CA ARG A 159 -16.91 -9.66 -45.68
C ARG A 159 -17.30 -9.25 -47.11
N PRO A 160 -17.48 -7.96 -47.40
CA PRO A 160 -17.70 -7.49 -48.77
C PRO A 160 -16.47 -7.77 -49.64
N SER A 161 -16.66 -7.82 -50.96
CA SER A 161 -15.55 -7.97 -51.90
C SER A 161 -14.70 -6.70 -51.95
N ALA A 162 -13.43 -6.84 -52.35
CA ALA A 162 -12.51 -5.70 -52.45
C ALA A 162 -12.93 -4.73 -53.57
N GLU A 163 -13.62 -5.21 -54.60
CA GLU A 163 -14.14 -4.41 -55.71
C GLU A 163 -15.18 -3.39 -55.23
N ILE A 164 -16.14 -3.81 -54.39
CA ILE A 164 -17.18 -2.93 -53.84
C ILE A 164 -16.54 -1.78 -53.03
N ILE A 165 -15.50 -2.07 -52.26
CA ILE A 165 -14.80 -1.05 -51.46
C ILE A 165 -13.99 -0.10 -52.37
N LYS A 166 -13.40 -0.61 -53.45
CA LYS A 166 -12.69 0.24 -54.43
C LYS A 166 -13.65 1.16 -55.18
N GLU A 167 -14.85 0.68 -55.51
CA GLU A 167 -15.92 1.50 -56.10
C GLU A 167 -16.41 2.57 -55.13
N ASP A 168 -16.58 2.23 -53.85
CA ASP A 168 -16.95 3.20 -52.82
C ASP A 168 -15.87 4.29 -52.65
N LEU A 169 -14.59 3.90 -52.66
CA LEU A 169 -13.48 4.85 -52.61
C LEU A 169 -13.47 5.78 -53.84
N LYS A 170 -13.71 5.27 -55.05
CA LYS A 170 -13.84 6.13 -56.25
C LYS A 170 -14.99 7.12 -56.13
N ARG A 171 -16.15 6.67 -55.64
CA ARG A 171 -17.29 7.56 -55.39
C ARG A 171 -16.96 8.64 -54.37
N LEU A 172 -16.25 8.29 -53.29
CA LEU A 172 -15.81 9.25 -52.29
C LEU A 172 -14.79 10.25 -52.86
N GLU A 173 -13.90 9.81 -53.74
CA GLU A 173 -12.98 10.69 -54.47
C GLU A 173 -13.77 11.67 -55.37
N GLU A 174 -14.77 11.22 -56.11
CA GLU A 174 -15.66 12.09 -56.90
C GLU A 174 -16.41 13.09 -56.02
N GLU A 175 -17.00 12.62 -54.92
CA GLU A 175 -17.71 13.45 -53.93
C GLU A 175 -16.79 14.54 -53.32
N PHE A 176 -15.51 14.21 -53.13
CA PHE A 176 -14.52 15.15 -52.60
C PHE A 176 -14.37 16.39 -53.48
N PHE A 177 -14.30 16.19 -54.80
CA PHE A 177 -14.20 17.30 -55.76
C PHE A 177 -15.55 17.98 -56.01
N GLU A 178 -16.65 17.21 -56.11
CA GLU A 178 -17.99 17.76 -56.34
C GLU A 178 -18.37 18.80 -55.28
N TYR A 179 -18.05 18.52 -54.01
CA TYR A 179 -18.38 19.39 -52.90
C TYR A 179 -17.23 20.26 -52.41
N LYS A 180 -16.11 20.32 -53.16
CA LYS A 180 -14.94 21.15 -52.85
C LYS A 180 -14.44 20.93 -51.42
N LEU A 181 -14.35 19.66 -51.01
CA LEU A 181 -14.02 19.29 -49.63
C LEU A 181 -12.57 19.58 -49.25
N GLU A 182 -11.70 19.91 -50.23
CA GLU A 182 -10.32 20.33 -50.02
C GLU A 182 -10.18 21.57 -49.13
N GLU A 183 -11.20 22.44 -49.06
CA GLU A 183 -11.22 23.60 -48.16
C GLU A 183 -11.34 23.17 -46.69
N TYR A 184 -11.91 21.99 -46.42
CA TYR A 184 -12.33 21.57 -45.10
C TYR A 184 -11.63 20.30 -44.59
N ILE A 185 -10.99 19.51 -45.45
CA ILE A 185 -10.44 18.19 -45.11
C ILE A 185 -8.97 18.10 -45.51
N ASP A 186 -8.11 17.63 -44.59
CA ASP A 186 -6.74 17.24 -44.87
C ASP A 186 -6.65 15.73 -45.09
N ILE A 187 -5.89 15.34 -46.12
CA ILE A 187 -5.61 13.94 -46.44
C ILE A 187 -4.14 13.64 -46.14
N TYR A 188 -3.93 12.80 -45.14
CA TYR A 188 -2.63 12.37 -44.66
C TYR A 188 -2.21 11.10 -45.38
N LYS A 189 -1.00 11.12 -45.97
CA LYS A 189 -0.38 9.98 -46.65
C LYS A 189 -1.30 9.33 -47.71
N GLY A 190 -2.23 10.12 -48.25
CA GLY A 190 -3.23 9.76 -49.24
C GLY A 190 -4.25 8.68 -48.82
N ASN A 191 -4.31 8.27 -47.56
CA ASN A 191 -5.17 7.15 -47.15
C ASN A 191 -5.84 7.32 -45.77
N TYR A 192 -5.70 8.51 -45.19
CA TYR A 192 -6.36 8.89 -43.97
C TYR A 192 -6.81 10.34 -44.04
N ALA A 193 -8.07 10.61 -43.78
CA ALA A 193 -8.66 11.94 -43.84
C ALA A 193 -9.05 12.45 -42.46
N MET A 194 -8.83 13.74 -42.22
CA MET A 194 -9.25 14.44 -41.01
C MET A 194 -9.73 15.84 -41.37
N VAL A 195 -10.76 16.31 -40.65
CA VAL A 195 -11.32 17.64 -40.90
C VAL A 195 -10.38 18.72 -40.34
N LYS A 196 -10.17 19.81 -41.08
CA LYS A 196 -9.26 20.92 -40.76
C LYS A 196 -9.72 21.82 -39.60
N PHE A 197 -10.81 21.48 -38.91
CA PHE A 197 -11.46 22.42 -38.00
C PHE A 197 -10.61 22.74 -36.77
N GLU A 198 -10.33 24.03 -36.58
CA GLU A 198 -10.03 24.57 -35.26
C GLU A 198 -11.31 24.68 -34.43
N TYR A 199 -11.23 24.23 -33.17
CA TYR A 199 -12.38 24.15 -32.26
C TYR A 199 -13.18 25.46 -32.18
N HIS A 200 -12.50 26.61 -32.23
CA HIS A 200 -13.09 27.94 -32.06
C HIS A 200 -13.88 28.46 -33.28
N PHE A 201 -13.49 28.07 -34.51
CA PHE A 201 -14.18 28.52 -35.73
C PHE A 201 -15.32 27.59 -36.15
N SER A 202 -15.36 26.37 -35.59
CA SER A 202 -16.37 25.35 -35.88
C SER A 202 -17.83 25.77 -35.57
N LYS A 203 -18.03 26.83 -34.77
CA LYS A 203 -19.34 27.39 -34.41
C LYS A 203 -19.99 28.20 -35.54
N TYR A 204 -19.20 28.75 -36.45
CA TYR A 204 -19.67 29.67 -37.50
C TYR A 204 -19.87 28.98 -38.86
N MET A 205 -19.59 27.68 -38.93
CA MET A 205 -19.79 26.86 -40.12
C MET A 205 -21.26 26.43 -40.26
N LYS A 206 -21.73 26.28 -41.51
CA LYS A 206 -23.04 25.68 -41.78
C LYS A 206 -23.05 24.22 -41.29
N SER A 207 -24.13 23.84 -40.60
CA SER A 207 -24.31 22.49 -40.03
C SER A 207 -24.19 21.38 -41.08
N GLU A 208 -24.68 21.64 -42.29
CA GLU A 208 -24.62 20.72 -43.44
C GLU A 208 -23.18 20.39 -43.85
N ILE A 209 -22.33 21.40 -44.00
CA ILE A 209 -20.92 21.23 -44.38
C ILE A 209 -20.17 20.47 -43.27
N LYS A 210 -20.44 20.80 -42.00
CA LYS A 210 -19.84 20.12 -40.84
C LYS A 210 -20.23 18.64 -40.79
N SER A 211 -21.50 18.33 -41.03
CA SER A 211 -21.99 16.94 -41.05
C SER A 211 -21.39 16.16 -42.22
N ARG A 212 -21.39 16.77 -43.43
CA ARG A 212 -20.86 16.14 -44.65
C ARG A 212 -19.37 15.84 -44.54
N THR A 213 -18.56 16.82 -44.15
CA THR A 213 -17.10 16.66 -44.02
C THR A 213 -16.71 15.59 -43.00
N LYS A 214 -17.40 15.56 -41.85
CA LYS A 214 -17.21 14.51 -40.84
C LYS A 214 -17.59 13.13 -41.38
N LYS A 215 -18.78 13.01 -41.99
CA LYS A 215 -19.27 11.75 -42.57
C LYS A 215 -18.34 11.24 -43.68
N TRP A 216 -17.85 12.14 -44.53
CA TRP A 216 -16.91 11.81 -45.60
C TRP A 216 -15.59 11.28 -45.02
N CYS A 217 -15.00 11.94 -44.03
CA CYS A 217 -13.77 11.46 -43.38
C CYS A 217 -13.96 10.07 -42.75
N GLU A 218 -15.08 9.86 -42.05
CA GLU A 218 -15.43 8.57 -41.45
C GLU A 218 -15.53 7.47 -42.52
N ASN A 219 -16.28 7.72 -43.60
CA ASN A 219 -16.46 6.79 -44.71
C ASN A 219 -15.13 6.47 -45.42
N PHE A 220 -14.32 7.49 -45.76
CA PHE A 220 -13.04 7.33 -46.43
C PHE A 220 -12.03 6.53 -45.59
N ASN A 221 -11.96 6.81 -44.29
CA ASN A 221 -11.10 6.08 -43.35
C ASN A 221 -11.57 4.64 -43.17
N TYR A 222 -12.89 4.44 -43.07
CA TYR A 222 -13.48 3.11 -42.92
C TYR A 222 -13.24 2.26 -44.16
N ALA A 223 -13.47 2.80 -45.36
CA ALA A 223 -13.24 2.11 -46.63
C ALA A 223 -11.76 1.74 -46.81
N ASN A 224 -10.83 2.65 -46.52
CA ASN A 224 -9.40 2.34 -46.56
C ASN A 224 -8.99 1.27 -45.54
N LYS A 225 -9.58 1.27 -44.34
CA LYS A 225 -9.31 0.24 -43.33
C LYS A 225 -9.89 -1.11 -43.73
N ALA A 226 -11.09 -1.14 -44.29
CA ALA A 226 -11.71 -2.35 -44.82
C ALA A 226 -10.90 -2.95 -45.97
N LEU A 227 -10.41 -2.11 -46.89
CA LEU A 227 -9.55 -2.53 -47.99
C LEU A 227 -8.22 -3.12 -47.51
N GLU A 228 -7.61 -2.51 -46.49
CA GLU A 228 -6.39 -3.01 -45.85
C GLU A 228 -6.60 -4.39 -45.23
N LEU A 229 -7.73 -4.62 -44.55
CA LEU A 229 -8.05 -5.91 -43.94
C LEU A 229 -8.31 -7.03 -44.96
N LEU A 230 -8.69 -6.68 -46.20
CA LEU A 230 -8.93 -7.65 -47.28
C LEU A 230 -7.71 -7.88 -48.15
N THR A 231 -6.92 -6.84 -48.42
CA THR A 231 -5.87 -6.87 -49.46
C THR A 231 -4.47 -6.57 -48.91
N SER A 232 -4.34 -6.28 -47.61
CA SER A 232 -3.12 -5.76 -46.97
C SER A 232 -2.60 -4.44 -47.58
N LYS A 233 -3.42 -3.76 -48.39
CA LYS A 233 -3.09 -2.49 -49.05
C LYS A 233 -4.23 -1.49 -48.88
N LYS A 234 -3.90 -0.21 -48.85
CA LYS A 234 -4.87 0.90 -48.86
C LYS A 234 -4.94 1.53 -50.25
N SER A 235 -6.03 2.24 -50.54
CA SER A 235 -6.05 3.13 -51.70
C SER A 235 -5.24 4.37 -51.37
N ASN A 236 -4.59 4.93 -52.38
CA ASN A 236 -3.83 6.17 -52.23
C ASN A 236 -4.51 7.24 -53.07
N PHE A 237 -5.19 8.15 -52.40
CA PHE A 237 -5.83 9.31 -52.99
C PHE A 237 -4.98 10.56 -52.73
N ILE A 238 -4.47 11.16 -53.80
CA ILE A 238 -3.75 12.43 -53.76
C ILE A 238 -4.63 13.46 -54.46
N PRO A 239 -5.26 14.39 -53.73
CA PRO A 239 -6.07 15.43 -54.35
C PRO A 239 -5.17 16.39 -55.09
N VAL A 240 -5.14 16.27 -56.42
CA VAL A 240 -4.49 17.23 -57.33
C VAL A 240 -5.46 18.41 -57.53
N LYS A 241 -4.98 19.65 -57.43
CA LYS A 241 -5.80 20.85 -57.65
C LYS A 241 -6.32 20.86 -59.10
N ASP A 242 -7.57 21.30 -59.30
CA ASP A 242 -8.28 21.24 -60.59
C ASP A 242 -7.54 21.86 -61.79
N GLU A 243 -6.58 22.77 -61.57
CA GLU A 243 -5.76 23.36 -62.65
C GLU A 243 -4.85 22.34 -63.38
N GLU A 244 -4.54 21.20 -62.77
CA GLU A 244 -3.65 20.17 -63.36
C GLU A 244 -4.40 18.94 -63.92
N ARG A 245 -5.73 18.85 -63.71
CA ARG A 245 -6.54 17.69 -64.15
C ARG A 245 -6.84 17.66 -65.64
N TYR A 246 -6.78 18.79 -66.33
CA TYR A 246 -7.05 18.91 -67.77
C TYR A 246 -5.79 18.83 -68.66
N GLN A 247 -4.63 18.48 -68.09
CA GLN A 247 -3.36 18.37 -68.85
C GLN A 247 -2.81 16.92 -68.95
N LEU A 248 -3.61 15.90 -68.63
CA LEU A 248 -3.24 14.47 -68.78
C LEU A 248 -4.17 13.75 -69.75
#